data_AF-A0A6N7J031-F1
#
_entry.id   AF-A0A6N7J031-F1
#
_cell.length_a   1.000
_cell.length_b   1.000
_cell.length_c   1.000
_cell.angle_alpha   90.00
_cell.angle_beta   90.00
_cell.angle_gamma   90.00
#
_symmetry.space_group_name_H-M   'P 1'
#
loop_
_entity.id
_entity.type
_entity.pdbx_description
1 polymer ?
#
loop_
_entity_poly.entity_id
_entity_poly.type
_entity_poly.pdbx_seq_one_letter_code
_entity_poly.pdbx_strand_id
1 'polypeptide(L)' 'MWRIRAFFVELYRKIRYGRKNGYKIYNCPNCGQKIRVPRGHGKIEITCPKCGTKFIKRS' A
#
# COMPACT_ATOMS: atom_id res chain seq x y z
N MET A 1 19.50 31.23 -20.26
CA MET A 1 18.52 30.93 -19.19
C MET A 1 17.50 29.94 -19.76
N TRP A 2 17.09 28.86 -19.06
CA TRP A 2 16.14 27.78 -19.47
C TRP A 2 16.66 26.41 -19.95
N ARG A 3 17.72 25.80 -19.38
CA ARG A 3 18.06 24.39 -19.72
C ARG A 3 18.54 23.48 -18.56
N ILE A 4 18.32 23.83 -17.29
CA ILE A 4 18.88 23.10 -16.11
C ILE A 4 17.79 22.54 -15.16
N ARG A 5 16.49 22.60 -15.49
CA ARG A 5 15.41 22.21 -14.56
C ARG A 5 14.91 20.77 -14.65
N ALA A 6 15.30 19.99 -15.65
CA ALA A 6 14.69 18.67 -15.92
C ALA A 6 15.25 17.52 -15.06
N PHE A 7 16.56 17.51 -14.77
CA PHE A 7 17.21 16.39 -14.09
C PHE A 7 16.76 16.22 -12.63
N PHE A 8 16.66 17.32 -11.89
CA PHE A 8 16.24 17.31 -10.48
C PHE A 8 14.78 16.92 -10.28
N VAL A 9 13.91 17.22 -11.25
CA VAL A 9 12.47 16.90 -11.17
C VAL A 9 12.25 15.38 -11.26
N GLU A 10 12.95 14.69 -12.16
CA GLU A 10 12.77 13.25 -12.36
C GLU A 10 13.29 12.42 -11.18
N LEU A 11 14.45 12.81 -10.62
CA LEU A 11 15.00 12.19 -9.42
C LEU A 11 14.07 12.37 -8.22
N TYR A 12 13.54 13.59 -8.04
CA TYR A 12 12.61 13.91 -6.98
C TYR A 12 11.27 13.18 -7.11
N ARG A 13 10.77 12.98 -8.35
CA ARG A 13 9.61 12.14 -8.65
C ARG A 13 9.89 10.68 -8.28
N LYS A 14 11.06 10.14 -8.61
CA LYS A 14 11.46 8.77 -8.28
C LYS A 14 11.61 8.55 -6.77
N ILE A 15 12.09 9.54 -6.01
CA ILE A 15 12.19 9.47 -4.54
C ILE A 15 10.81 9.60 -3.87
N ARG A 16 9.95 10.53 -4.32
CA ARG A 16 8.59 10.70 -3.77
C ARG A 16 7.65 9.54 -4.09
N TYR A 17 7.70 9.00 -5.31
CA TYR A 17 6.76 7.98 -5.79
C TYR A 17 7.34 6.57 -5.86
N GLY A 18 8.66 6.40 -5.69
CA GLY A 18 9.35 5.11 -5.83
C GLY A 18 9.15 4.14 -4.67
N ARG A 19 8.68 4.62 -3.52
CA ARG A 19 8.26 3.74 -2.42
C ARG A 19 6.75 3.51 -2.50
N LYS A 20 6.33 2.67 -3.44
CA LYS A 20 5.03 1.98 -3.33
C LYS A 20 5.16 1.04 -2.14
N ASN A 21 4.91 1.59 -0.95
CA ASN A 21 4.89 0.91 0.33
C ASN A 21 4.42 -0.54 0.16
N GLY A 22 5.23 -1.52 0.58
CA GLY A 22 5.06 -2.95 0.32
C GLY A 22 3.81 -3.59 0.94
N TYR A 23 2.85 -2.76 1.35
CA TYR A 23 1.61 -3.13 1.99
C TYR A 23 0.39 -2.53 1.27
N LYS A 24 -0.74 -3.22 1.36
CA LYS A 24 -2.10 -2.73 1.12
C LYS A 24 -2.77 -2.52 2.46
N ILE A 25 -3.65 -1.52 2.53
CA ILE A 25 -4.48 -1.27 3.71
C ILE A 25 -5.87 -1.78 3.38
N TYR A 26 -6.38 -2.70 4.19
CA TYR A 26 -7.73 -3.23 4.09
C TYR A 26 -8.56 -2.76 5.29
N ASN A 27 -9.84 -2.49 5.05
CA ASN A 27 -10.78 -2.25 6.13
C ASN A 27 -11.47 -3.57 6.49
N CYS A 28 -11.51 -3.89 7.78
CA CYS A 28 -12.29 -5.01 8.28
C CYS A 28 -13.79 -4.75 8.00
N PRO A 29 -14.52 -5.70 7.41
CA PRO A 29 -15.94 -5.52 7.09
C PRO A 29 -16.85 -5.45 8.33
N ASN A 30 -16.40 -6.00 9.46
CA ASN A 30 -17.21 -6.07 10.69
C ASN A 30 -16.98 -4.88 11.63
N CYS A 31 -15.72 -4.49 11.86
CA CYS A 31 -15.38 -3.45 12.85
C CYS A 31 -14.74 -2.18 12.26
N GLY A 32 -14.53 -2.13 10.93
CA GLY A 32 -13.90 -0.98 10.27
C GLY A 32 -12.39 -0.80 10.54
N GLN A 33 -11.76 -1.71 11.28
CA GLN A 33 -10.32 -1.63 11.58
C GLN A 33 -9.48 -1.62 10.30
N LYS A 34 -8.52 -0.68 10.23
CA LYS A 34 -7.51 -0.64 9.17
C LYS A 34 -6.43 -1.69 9.44
N ILE A 35 -6.27 -2.64 8.53
CA ILE A 35 -5.31 -3.74 8.60
C ILE A 35 -4.28 -3.55 7.48
N ARG A 36 -3.00 -3.53 7.85
CA ARG A 36 -1.89 -3.50 6.89
C ARG A 36 -1.53 -4.92 6.50
N VAL A 37 -1.48 -5.20 5.21
CA VAL A 37 -1.23 -6.52 4.65
C VAL A 37 -0.15 -6.41 3.57
N PRO A 38 0.90 -7.24 3.58
CA PRO A 38 1.91 -7.26 2.54
C PRO A 38 1.36 -7.50 1.12
N ARG A 39 1.97 -6.85 0.13
CA ARG A 39 1.68 -7.05 -1.30
C ARG A 39 2.36 -8.30 -1.84
N GLY A 40 1.82 -8.88 -2.91
CA GLY A 40 2.49 -9.95 -3.66
C GLY A 40 2.10 -11.38 -3.29
N HIS A 41 1.16 -11.57 -2.36
CA HIS A 41 0.73 -12.90 -1.90
C HIS A 41 -0.52 -13.45 -2.62
N GLY A 42 -1.00 -12.80 -3.69
CA GLY A 42 -2.15 -13.29 -4.46
C GLY A 42 -3.45 -13.35 -3.64
N LYS A 43 -4.03 -14.54 -3.49
CA LYS A 43 -5.24 -14.76 -2.67
C LYS A 43 -4.82 -14.96 -1.21
N ILE A 44 -5.28 -14.06 -0.34
CA ILE A 44 -4.94 -14.06 1.08
C ILE A 44 -6.20 -14.14 1.94
N GLU A 45 -6.12 -14.90 3.02
CA GLU A 45 -7.08 -14.86 4.12
C GLU A 45 -6.58 -13.86 5.16
N ILE A 46 -7.34 -12.78 5.38
CA ILE A 46 -7.01 -11.76 6.37
C ILE A 46 -7.86 -12.03 7.60
N THR A 47 -7.21 -12.20 8.75
CA THR A 47 -7.87 -12.27 10.05
C THR A 47 -7.79 -10.90 10.74
N CYS A 48 -8.93 -10.34 11.14
CA CYS A 48 -8.93 -9.07 11.86
C CYS A 48 -8.41 -9.23 13.30
N PRO A 49 -7.42 -8.42 13.74
CA PRO A 49 -6.88 -8.53 15.11
C PRO A 49 -7.86 -8.05 16.18
N LYS A 50 -8.88 -7.26 15.81
CA LYS A 50 -9.84 -6.68 16.77
C LYS A 50 -11.06 -7.56 17.01
N CYS A 51 -11.61 -8.16 15.96
CA CYS A 51 -12.88 -8.91 16.03
C CYS A 51 -12.76 -10.36 15.55
N GLY A 52 -11.58 -10.82 15.16
CA GLY A 52 -11.36 -12.20 14.70
C GLY A 52 -12.03 -12.57 13.36
N THR A 53 -12.78 -11.65 12.74
CA THR A 53 -13.44 -11.91 11.46
C THR A 53 -12.41 -12.21 10.38
N LYS A 54 -12.57 -13.36 9.73
CA LYS A 54 -11.74 -13.80 8.60
C LYS A 54 -12.41 -13.44 7.29
N PHE A 55 -11.65 -12.90 6.35
CA PHE A 55 -12.16 -12.58 5.02
C PHE A 55 -11.09 -12.75 3.95
N ILE A 56 -11.52 -13.18 2.77
CA ILE A 56 -10.63 -13.46 1.65
C ILE A 56 -10.57 -12.24 0.74
N LYS A 57 -9.35 -11.79 0.41
CA LYS A 57 -9.10 -10.73 -0.60
C LYS A 57 -7.97 -11.14 -1.53
N ARG A 58 -7.94 -10.52 -2.72
CA ARG A 58 -6.78 -10.56 -3.61
C ARG A 58 -5.89 -9.33 -3.32
N SER A 59 -4.61 -9.60 -3.06
CA SER A 59 -3.53 -8.63 -2.84
C SER A 59 -3.02 -8.04 -4.13
#